data_AF-A0A813JG60-F1
#
_entry.id   AF-A0A813JG60-F1
#
_cell.length_a   1.000
_cell.length_b   1.000
_cell.length_c   1.000
_cell.angle_alpha   90.00
_cell.angle_beta   90.00
_cell.angle_gamma   90.00
#
_symmetry.space_group_name_H-M   'P 1'
#
loop_
_entity.id
_entity.type
_entity.pdbx_description
1 polymer ?
#
loop_
_entity_poly.entity_id
_entity_poly.type
_entity_poly.pdbx_seq_one_letter_code
_entity_poly.pdbx_strand_id
1 'polypeptide(L)'
;MEVLNAESGGRIWIDNHPSDGWAPGRVDSLGANGNYIVIDDHGEQFEVPQDKARPVDANCMKGVDDLLMLGDFNEGALLRNVRVRYFREEIYTGIGGPILISVNPFQNIAGLYSE
;
A
#
# COMPACT_ATOMS: atom_id res chain seq x y z
N MET A 1 -1.00 -20.13 11.37
CA MET A 1 -0.99 -18.68 11.17
C MET A 1 0.20 -18.16 11.92
N GLU A 2 1.21 -17.65 11.22
CA GLU A 2 2.32 -16.95 11.86
C GLU A 2 1.77 -15.69 12.51
N VAL A 3 1.97 -15.56 13.82
CA VAL A 3 1.72 -14.30 14.53
C VAL A 3 2.76 -13.33 13.99
N LEU A 4 2.31 -12.25 13.35
CA LEU A 4 3.20 -11.19 12.87
C LEU A 4 3.81 -10.52 14.11
N ASN A 5 5.00 -10.97 14.51
CA ASN A 5 5.68 -10.44 15.68
C ASN A 5 6.00 -8.96 15.49
N ALA A 6 5.65 -8.13 16.47
CA ALA A 6 6.03 -6.71 16.51
C ALA A 6 7.56 -6.51 16.40
N GLU A 7 8.36 -7.53 16.74
CA GLU A 7 9.82 -7.52 16.64
C GLU A 7 10.36 -7.49 15.19
N SER A 8 9.57 -7.84 14.17
CA SER A 8 10.02 -7.83 12.78
C SER A 8 9.71 -6.54 12.01
N GLY A 9 9.11 -5.53 12.65
CA GLY A 9 8.75 -4.28 11.99
C GLY A 9 7.75 -4.46 10.84
N GLY A 10 6.98 -5.56 10.88
CA GLY A 10 6.00 -5.92 9.88
C GLY A 10 4.94 -4.84 9.69
N ARG A 11 4.50 -4.65 8.45
CA ARG A 11 3.39 -3.76 8.12
C ARG A 11 2.14 -4.58 7.82
N ILE A 12 1.00 -4.13 8.31
CA ILE A 12 -0.31 -4.69 8.01
C ILE A 12 -1.25 -3.62 7.45
N TRP A 13 -2.23 -4.05 6.69
CA TRP A 13 -3.22 -3.13 6.11
C TRP A 13 -4.18 -2.59 7.18
N ILE A 14 -4.44 -1.28 7.10
CA ILE A 14 -5.54 -0.58 7.76
C ILE A 14 -6.64 -0.42 6.69
N ASP A 15 -7.79 -1.06 6.92
CA ASP A 15 -8.97 -0.93 6.06
C ASP A 15 -9.79 0.31 6.45
N ASN A 16 -10.47 0.91 5.48
CA ASN A 16 -11.30 2.11 5.66
C ASN A 16 -10.55 3.30 6.31
N HIS A 17 -9.28 3.50 5.94
CA HIS A 17 -8.51 4.66 6.42
C HIS A 17 -9.25 5.97 6.09
N PRO A 18 -9.44 6.90 7.04
CA PRO A 18 -10.30 8.07 6.86
C PRO A 18 -9.96 8.94 5.65
N SER A 19 -8.66 9.09 5.35
CA SER A 19 -8.15 9.89 4.23
C SER A 19 -7.72 9.05 3.03
N ASP A 20 -7.29 7.81 3.27
CA ASP A 20 -6.51 7.05 2.29
C ASP A 20 -7.27 5.83 1.75
N GLY A 21 -8.40 5.46 2.34
CA GLY A 21 -9.14 4.22 2.05
C GLY A 21 -8.40 2.97 2.52
N TRP A 22 -7.20 2.75 2.00
CA TRP A 22 -6.25 1.73 2.44
C TRP A 22 -4.91 2.37 2.77
N ALA A 23 -4.34 1.99 3.93
CA ALA A 23 -3.03 2.47 4.37
C ALA A 23 -2.19 1.34 4.99
N PRO A 24 -0.86 1.34 4.80
CA PRO A 24 0.03 0.40 5.48
C PRO A 24 0.39 0.92 6.88
N GLY A 25 0.07 0.15 7.93
CA GLY A 25 0.45 0.46 9.31
C GLY A 25 1.60 -0.42 9.79
N ARG A 26 2.62 0.16 10.42
CA ARG A 26 3.66 -0.61 11.13
C ARG A 26 3.07 -1.11 12.45
N VAL A 27 3.21 -2.40 12.72
CA VAL A 27 2.80 -2.98 14.01
C VAL A 27 3.67 -2.40 15.12
N ASP A 28 3.02 -1.82 16.13
CA ASP A 28 3.65 -1.25 17.31
C ASP A 28 3.53 -2.19 18.51
N SER A 29 2.31 -2.64 18.81
CA SER A 29 2.03 -3.50 19.97
C SER A 29 0.74 -4.30 19.80
N LEU A 30 0.43 -5.17 20.77
CA LEU A 30 -0.83 -5.91 20.85
C LEU A 30 -1.71 -5.29 21.96
N GLY A 31 -2.91 -4.88 21.62
CA GLY A 31 -3.89 -4.35 22.56
C GLY A 31 -4.41 -5.40 23.53
N ALA A 32 -5.01 -4.95 24.65
CA ALA A 32 -5.54 -5.85 25.68
C ALA A 32 -6.69 -6.77 25.19
N ASN A 33 -7.34 -6.40 24.09
CA ASN A 33 -8.37 -7.19 23.41
C ASN A 33 -7.82 -8.14 22.34
N GLY A 34 -6.49 -8.19 22.15
CA GLY A 34 -5.83 -9.05 21.17
C GLY A 34 -5.73 -8.44 19.76
N ASN A 35 -6.17 -7.21 19.55
CA ASN A 35 -6.00 -6.52 18.27
C ASN A 35 -4.59 -5.91 18.14
N TYR A 36 -4.09 -5.76 16.92
CA TYR A 36 -2.82 -5.08 16.69
C TYR A 36 -3.00 -3.57 16.78
N ILE A 37 -2.14 -2.92 17.54
CA ILE A 37 -1.95 -1.47 17.49
C ILE A 37 -0.92 -1.18 16.41
N VAL A 38 -1.27 -0.33 15.47
CA VAL A 38 -0.42 0.03 14.33
C VAL A 38 -0.29 1.53 14.20
N ILE A 39 0.85 1.98 13.69
CA ILE A 39 1.11 3.38 13.36
C ILE A 39 1.25 3.49 11.85
N ASP A 40 0.43 4.34 11.23
CA ASP A 40 0.45 4.55 9.79
C ASP A 40 1.63 5.43 9.32
N ASP A 41 1.65 5.79 8.03
CA ASP A 41 2.67 6.67 7.47
C ASP A 41 2.53 8.15 7.90
N HIS A 42 1.37 8.56 8.42
CA HIS A 42 1.12 9.91 8.95
C HIS A 42 1.48 10.04 10.43
N GLY A 43 1.77 8.92 11.12
CA GLY A 43 2.05 8.86 12.55
C GLY A 43 0.80 8.70 13.42
N GLU A 44 -0.35 8.44 12.81
CA GLU A 44 -1.62 8.21 13.49
C GLU A 44 -1.73 6.74 13.93
N GLN A 45 -2.32 6.53 15.11
CA GLN A 45 -2.49 5.21 15.69
C GLN A 45 -3.84 4.62 15.30
N PHE A 46 -3.82 3.37 14.83
CA PHE A 46 -5.01 2.60 14.49
C PHE A 46 -4.97 1.24 15.19
N GLU A 47 -6.15 0.60 15.24
CA GLU A 47 -6.32 -0.72 15.80
C GLU A 47 -6.89 -1.65 14.74
N VAL A 48 -6.19 -2.77 14.49
CA VAL A 48 -6.54 -3.75 13.45
C VAL A 48 -6.84 -5.09 14.11
N PRO A 49 -8.05 -5.65 13.93
CA PRO A 49 -8.40 -6.97 14.43
C PRO A 49 -7.45 -8.05 13.92
N GLN A 50 -7.05 -8.98 14.78
CA GLN A 50 -6.04 -10.00 14.46
C GLN A 50 -6.46 -10.90 13.29
N ASP A 51 -7.75 -11.21 13.17
CA ASP A 51 -8.34 -12.01 12.10
C ASP A 51 -8.40 -11.27 10.74
N LYS A 52 -8.44 -9.93 10.79
CA LYS A 52 -8.37 -9.04 9.63
C LYS A 52 -6.96 -8.60 9.27
N ALA A 53 -5.97 -8.86 10.12
CA ALA A 53 -4.58 -8.50 9.84
C ALA A 53 -4.10 -9.22 8.56
N ARG A 54 -3.68 -8.42 7.58
CA ARG A 54 -3.11 -8.88 6.31
C ARG A 54 -1.77 -8.18 6.11
N PRO A 55 -0.68 -8.90 5.80
CA PRO A 55 0.62 -8.31 5.61
C PRO A 55 0.64 -7.38 4.38
N VAL A 56 1.48 -6.35 4.43
CA VAL A 56 1.74 -5.46 3.31
C VAL A 56 2.93 -5.97 2.52
N ASP A 57 2.76 -6.15 1.22
CA ASP A 57 3.85 -6.51 0.32
C ASP A 57 4.83 -5.33 0.14
N ALA A 58 6.13 -5.60 0.26
CA ALA A 58 7.16 -4.61 0.02
C ALA A 58 7.18 -4.09 -1.42
N ASN A 59 6.69 -4.85 -2.41
CA ASN A 59 6.65 -4.41 -3.81
C ASN A 59 5.64 -3.29 -4.05
N CYS A 60 4.45 -3.33 -3.43
CA CYS A 60 3.48 -2.24 -3.56
C CYS A 60 3.99 -0.95 -2.90
N MET A 61 4.84 -1.07 -1.87
CA MET A 61 5.49 0.06 -1.23
C MET A 61 6.56 0.71 -2.12
N LYS A 62 7.17 -0.05 -3.04
CA LYS A 62 8.17 0.45 -4.00
C LYS A 62 7.54 1.10 -5.25
N GLY A 63 6.34 0.66 -5.64
CA GLY A 63 5.67 1.16 -6.85
C GLY A 63 6.17 0.47 -8.13
N VAL A 64 5.83 -0.80 -8.32
CA VAL A 64 6.18 -1.59 -9.51
C VAL A 64 5.41 -1.15 -10.76
N ASP A 65 6.06 -1.19 -11.91
CA ASP A 65 5.51 -0.82 -13.22
C ASP A 65 4.52 -1.85 -13.77
N ASP A 66 4.72 -3.14 -13.48
CA ASP A 66 3.76 -4.22 -13.72
C ASP A 66 3.19 -4.76 -12.41
N LEU A 67 1.88 -4.64 -12.22
CA LEU A 67 1.17 -5.10 -11.03
C LEU A 67 1.20 -6.62 -10.85
N LEU A 68 1.54 -7.41 -11.87
CA LEU A 68 1.80 -8.85 -11.71
C LEU A 68 3.06 -9.15 -10.89
N MET A 69 3.91 -8.15 -10.61
CA MET A 69 5.04 -8.29 -9.70
C MET A 69 4.65 -8.20 -8.22
N LEU A 70 3.40 -7.89 -7.90
CA LEU A 70 2.89 -7.93 -6.53
C LEU A 70 2.71 -9.39 -6.10
N GLY A 71 3.27 -9.76 -4.96
CA GLY A 71 3.15 -11.09 -4.37
C GLY A 71 1.75 -11.39 -3.87
N ASP A 72 1.04 -10.37 -3.35
CA ASP A 72 -0.39 -10.44 -3.07
C ASP A 72 -1.12 -9.29 -3.78
N PHE A 73 -1.98 -9.66 -4.74
CA PHE A 73 -2.77 -8.71 -5.50
C PHE A 73 -4.12 -8.48 -4.81
N ASN A 74 -4.15 -7.50 -3.92
CA ASN A 74 -5.35 -7.04 -3.23
C ASN A 74 -5.58 -5.53 -3.44
N GLU A 75 -6.76 -5.02 -3.05
CA GLU A 75 -7.15 -3.62 -3.24
C GLU A 75 -6.17 -2.63 -2.60
N GLY A 76 -5.67 -2.94 -1.39
CA GLY A 76 -4.68 -2.13 -0.70
C GLY A 76 -3.36 -2.07 -1.44
N ALA A 77 -2.87 -3.22 -1.95
CA ALA A 77 -1.63 -3.31 -2.70
C ALA A 77 -1.73 -2.55 -4.03
N LEU A 78 -2.84 -2.72 -4.77
CA LEU A 78 -3.13 -1.98 -5.99
C LEU A 78 -3.15 -0.47 -5.73
N LEU A 79 -3.95 -0.02 -4.76
CA LEU A 79 -4.10 1.40 -4.45
C LEU A 79 -2.77 2.01 -4.02
N ARG A 80 -2.02 1.34 -3.14
CA ARG A 80 -0.71 1.81 -2.68
C ARG A 80 0.29 1.89 -3.83
N ASN A 81 0.34 0.88 -4.69
CA ASN A 81 1.25 0.86 -5.84
C ASN A 81 1.00 2.04 -6.77
N VAL A 82 -0.26 2.24 -7.17
CA VAL A 82 -0.68 3.35 -8.04
C VAL A 82 -0.39 4.70 -7.37
N ARG A 83 -0.67 4.84 -6.07
CA ARG A 83 -0.41 6.08 -5.32
C ARG A 83 1.08 6.42 -5.27
N VAL A 84 1.94 5.44 -4.95
CA VAL A 84 3.40 5.64 -4.90
C VAL A 84 3.93 6.09 -6.27
N ARG A 85 3.47 5.47 -7.35
CA ARG A 85 3.85 5.82 -8.72
C ARG A 85 3.36 7.20 -9.13
N TYR A 86 2.11 7.53 -8.80
CA TYR A 86 1.55 8.85 -9.07
C TYR A 86 2.37 9.98 -8.45
N PHE A 87 2.77 9.85 -7.18
CA PHE A 87 3.61 10.85 -6.50
C PHE A 87 5.05 10.91 -7.04
N ARG A 88 5.48 9.92 -7.82
CA ARG A 88 6.74 9.92 -8.57
C ARG A 88 6.59 10.40 -10.01
N GLU A 89 5.43 10.95 -10.37
CA GLU A 89 5.09 11.38 -11.74
C GLU A 89 5.04 10.20 -12.75
N GLU A 90 4.89 8.97 -12.26
CA GLU A 90 4.79 7.75 -13.06
C GLU A 90 3.32 7.37 -13.25
N ILE A 91 2.64 8.06 -14.16
CA ILE A 91 1.18 7.96 -14.30
C ILE A 91 0.66 6.70 -15.01
N TYR A 92 1.56 5.92 -15.60
CA TYR A 92 1.24 4.68 -16.31
C TYR A 92 1.70 3.45 -15.51
N THR A 93 0.79 2.49 -15.33
CA THR A 93 1.07 1.23 -14.64
C THR A 93 0.44 0.07 -15.41
N GLY A 94 1.23 -0.92 -15.78
CA GLY A 94 0.81 -2.10 -16.53
C GLY A 94 0.25 -3.21 -15.63
N ILE A 95 -0.52 -4.10 -16.26
CA ILE A 95 -0.92 -5.39 -15.69
C ILE A 95 -0.71 -6.45 -16.77
N GLY A 96 0.41 -7.18 -16.70
CA GLY A 96 0.72 -8.35 -17.51
C GLY A 96 0.87 -8.14 -19.02
N GLY A 97 0.91 -6.90 -19.49
CA GLY A 97 1.01 -6.53 -20.91
C GLY A 97 -0.29 -6.09 -21.60
N PRO A 98 -1.46 -6.75 -21.44
CA PRO A 98 -2.66 -6.35 -22.19
C PRO A 98 -3.43 -5.19 -21.53
N ILE A 99 -3.18 -4.88 -20.26
CA ILE A 99 -3.94 -3.88 -19.51
C ILE A 99 -3.01 -2.78 -19.02
N LEU A 100 -3.46 -1.54 -19.15
CA LEU A 100 -2.75 -0.33 -18.72
C LEU A 100 -3.68 0.54 -17.87
N ILE A 101 -3.20 0.95 -16.71
CA ILE A 101 -3.80 1.97 -15.86
C ILE A 101 -3.12 3.30 -16.16
N SER A 102 -3.92 4.35 -16.40
CA SER A 102 -3.47 5.73 -16.53
C SER A 102 -4.19 6.61 -15.51
N VAL A 103 -3.43 7.40 -14.74
CA VAL A 103 -3.97 8.33 -13.74
C VAL A 103 -3.69 9.77 -14.16
N ASN A 104 -4.72 10.60 -14.29
CA ASN A 104 -4.54 11.99 -14.71
C ASN A 104 -3.71 12.80 -13.68
N PRO A 105 -2.54 13.37 -14.07
CA PRO A 105 -1.69 14.13 -13.15
C PRO A 105 -2.24 15.52 -12.80
N PHE A 106 -3.21 16.05 -13.57
CA PHE A 106 -3.67 17.44 -13.47
C PHE A 106 -2.56 18.51 -13.56
N GLN A 107 -1.40 18.13 -14.08
CA GLN A 107 -0.24 19.00 -14.31
C GLN A 107 0.61 18.46 -15.48
N ASN A 108 1.49 19.30 -16.01
CA ASN A 108 2.47 18.86 -17.01
C ASN A 108 3.61 18.12 -16.32
N ILE A 109 3.94 16.92 -16.82
CA ILE A 109 5.13 16.17 -16.42
C ILE A 109 6.19 16.39 -17.49
N ALA A 110 7.35 16.91 -17.09
CA ALA A 110 8.43 17.29 -18.01
C ALA A 110 8.94 16.05 -18.77
N GLY A 111 9.00 16.13 -20.10
CA GLY A 111 9.53 15.07 -20.96
C GLY A 111 8.62 13.84 -21.13
N LEU A 112 7.44 13.79 -20.52
CA LEU A 112 6.55 12.62 -20.63
C LEU A 112 6.04 12.38 -22.06
N TYR A 113 5.90 13.45 -22.84
CA TYR A 113 5.43 13.43 -24.23
C TYR A 113 6.39 14.16 -25.19
N SER A 114 7.67 14.26 -24.84
CA SER A 114 8.67 14.78 -25.79
C SER A 114 8.90 13.81 -26.94
N GLU A 115 9.23 14.35 -28.12
CA GLU A 115 9.58 13.57 -29.32
C GLU A 115 10.87 12.76 -29.18
#